data_AF-A0A520B7U5-F1
#
_entry.id   AF-A0A520B7U5-F1
#
_cell.length_a   1.000
_cell.length_b   1.000
_cell.length_c   1.000
_cell.angle_alpha   90.00
_cell.angle_beta   90.00
_cell.angle_gamma   90.00
#
_symmetry.space_group_name_H-M   'P 1'
#
loop_
_entity.id
_entity.type
_entity.pdbx_description
1 polymer ?
#
loop_
_entity_poly.entity_id
_entity_poly.type
_entity_poly.pdbx_seq_one_letter_code
_entity_poly.pdbx_strand_id
1 'polypeptide(L)'
;MATNAIVQLTSGKVKSQKTRFGSVTITAPAPSKAMVQHNVAASTKALERATGRLAKAGVRLHAKKDVAFYSLDSDNPDVMIRKLNGRTERGKFINGVFKAGD
;
A
#
# COMPACT_ATOMS: atom_id res chain seq x y z
N MET A 1 -27.38 -8.49 12.87
CA MET A 1 -28.63 -7.86 13.36
C MET A 1 -28.39 -6.48 14.01
N ALA A 2 -27.54 -5.60 13.45
CA ALA A 2 -27.24 -4.28 14.09
C ALA A 2 -27.06 -3.10 13.11
N THR A 3 -27.30 -3.28 11.81
CA THR A 3 -27.12 -2.23 10.80
C THR A 3 -28.36 -1.32 10.67
N ASN A 4 -29.55 -1.83 10.94
CA ASN A 4 -30.81 -1.10 10.68
C ASN A 4 -31.10 0.01 11.70
N ALA A 5 -30.48 -0.02 12.89
CA ALA A 5 -30.68 1.01 13.92
C ALA A 5 -29.88 2.31 13.67
N ILE A 6 -28.85 2.27 12.80
CA ILE A 6 -27.94 3.41 12.58
C ILE A 6 -28.47 4.36 11.48
N VAL A 7 -29.45 3.91 10.67
CA VAL A 7 -29.94 4.60 9.46
C VAL A 7 -31.29 5.32 9.68
N GLN A 8 -31.76 5.50 10.92
CA GLN A 8 -32.98 6.27 11.16
C GLN A 8 -32.72 7.77 10.95
N LEU A 9 -33.11 8.25 9.78
CA LEU A 9 -33.25 9.68 9.46
C LEU A 9 -34.36 10.26 10.34
N THR A 10 -33.97 11.03 11.35
CA THR A 10 -34.93 11.77 12.19
C THR A 10 -35.52 12.94 11.40
N SER A 11 -36.80 13.26 11.62
CA SER A 11 -37.64 14.17 10.81
C SER A 11 -37.31 15.67 10.93
N GLY A 12 -36.12 16.04 11.40
CA GLY A 12 -35.64 17.42 11.41
C GLY A 12 -35.02 17.83 10.07
N LYS A 13 -34.92 19.14 9.78
CA LYS A 13 -34.12 19.64 8.64
C LYS A 13 -32.65 19.22 8.82
N VAL A 14 -32.26 18.08 8.25
CA VAL A 14 -30.88 17.59 8.32
C VAL A 14 -30.03 18.43 7.37
N LYS A 15 -29.01 19.10 7.90
CA LYS A 15 -28.03 19.80 7.06
C LYS A 15 -27.35 18.79 6.15
N SER A 16 -27.60 18.91 4.85
CA SER A 16 -26.91 18.11 3.84
C SER A 16 -25.48 18.60 3.66
N GLN A 17 -24.56 17.67 3.46
CA GLN A 17 -23.18 17.94 3.10
C GLN A 17 -22.92 17.45 1.67
N LYS A 18 -22.07 18.20 0.97
CA LYS A 18 -21.66 17.92 -0.40
C LYS A 18 -20.20 17.49 -0.37
N THR A 19 -19.92 16.27 -0.84
CA THR A 19 -18.57 15.69 -0.87
C THR A 19 -18.25 15.20 -2.26
N ARG A 20 -17.02 15.48 -2.74
CA ARG A 20 -16.56 15.10 -4.07
C ARG A 20 -15.68 13.84 -3.98
N PHE A 21 -15.99 12.85 -4.81
CA PHE A 21 -15.20 11.63 -5.01
C PHE A 21 -14.77 11.57 -6.48
N GLY A 22 -13.53 12.00 -6.76
CA GLY A 22 -13.03 12.12 -8.12
C GLY A 22 -13.84 13.12 -8.95
N SER A 23 -14.52 12.66 -9.99
CA SER A 23 -15.41 13.49 -10.82
C SER A 23 -16.85 13.56 -10.28
N VAL A 24 -17.23 12.70 -9.32
CA VAL A 24 -18.60 12.62 -8.83
C VAL A 24 -18.77 13.49 -7.59
N THR A 25 -19.89 14.20 -7.50
CA THR A 25 -20.26 14.93 -6.30
C THR A 25 -21.52 14.34 -5.68
N ILE A 26 -21.43 13.96 -4.41
CA ILE A 26 -22.49 13.35 -3.64
C ILE A 26 -23.02 14.39 -2.66
N THR A 27 -24.33 14.56 -2.61
CA THR A 27 -25.02 15.36 -1.60
C THR A 27 -25.81 14.43 -0.71
N ALA A 28 -25.50 14.38 0.58
CA ALA A 28 -26.16 13.50 1.52
C ALA A 28 -26.34 14.17 2.88
N PRO A 29 -27.29 13.73 3.72
CA PRO A 29 -27.41 14.16 5.10
C PRO A 29 -26.09 13.97 5.87
N ALA A 30 -25.73 14.93 6.71
CA ALA A 30 -24.53 14.80 7.54
C ALA A 30 -24.64 13.58 8.47
N PRO A 31 -23.61 12.72 8.54
CA PRO A 31 -23.59 11.56 9.42
C PRO A 31 -23.60 11.98 10.89
N SER A 32 -24.20 11.17 11.76
CA SER A 32 -24.14 11.42 13.20
C SER A 32 -22.71 11.29 13.73
N LYS A 33 -22.36 12.03 14.80
CA LYS A 33 -21.01 11.97 15.39
C LYS A 33 -20.62 10.55 15.81
N ALA A 34 -21.57 9.78 16.36
CA ALA A 34 -21.37 8.39 16.75
C ALA A 34 -21.03 7.50 15.53
N MET A 35 -21.70 7.70 14.41
CA MET A 35 -21.42 6.96 13.17
C MET A 35 -20.04 7.30 12.61
N VAL A 36 -19.64 8.58 12.66
CA VAL A 36 -18.29 8.99 12.24
C VAL A 36 -17.22 8.30 13.10
N GLN A 37 -17.36 8.35 14.43
CA GLN A 37 -16.40 7.71 15.34
C GLN A 37 -16.31 6.20 15.12
N HIS A 38 -17.45 5.52 14.97
CA HIS A 38 -17.48 4.09 14.66
C HIS A 38 -16.75 3.77 13.35
N ASN A 39 -17.03 4.52 12.29
CA ASN A 39 -16.42 4.27 10.98
C ASN A 39 -14.90 4.56 10.97
N VAL A 40 -14.46 5.58 11.70
CA VAL A 40 -13.03 5.85 11.90
C VAL A 40 -12.36 4.69 12.62
N ALA A 41 -12.92 4.23 13.75
CA ALA A 41 -12.36 3.11 14.51
C ALA A 41 -12.28 1.81 13.68
N ALA A 42 -13.34 1.50 12.93
CA ALA A 42 -13.38 0.34 12.05
C ALA A 42 -12.32 0.42 10.93
N SER A 43 -12.17 1.59 10.32
CA SER A 43 -11.19 1.83 9.25
C SER A 43 -9.75 1.77 9.76
N THR A 44 -9.46 2.38 10.91
CA THR A 44 -8.14 2.31 11.56
C THR A 44 -7.75 0.87 11.86
N LYS A 45 -8.65 0.07 12.45
CA LYS A 45 -8.40 -1.34 12.74
C LYS A 45 -8.16 -2.17 11.46
N ALA A 46 -8.84 -1.84 10.37
CA ALA A 46 -8.60 -2.48 9.07
C ALA A 46 -7.20 -2.13 8.52
N LEU A 47 -6.84 -0.85 8.59
CA LEU A 47 -5.54 -0.37 8.16
C LEU A 47 -4.40 -1.00 8.96
N GLU A 48 -4.49 -1.06 10.29
CA GLU A 48 -3.49 -1.70 11.16
C GLU A 48 -3.19 -3.15 10.75
N ARG A 49 -4.23 -3.93 10.40
CA ARG A 49 -4.05 -5.31 9.90
C ARG A 49 -3.33 -5.36 8.57
N ALA A 50 -3.55 -4.38 7.69
CA ALA A 50 -2.93 -4.32 6.38
C ALA A 50 -1.48 -3.81 6.46
N THR A 51 -1.19 -2.84 7.33
CA THR A 51 0.13 -2.22 7.49
C THR A 51 1.20 -3.27 7.75
N GLY A 52 0.97 -4.23 8.64
CA GLY A 52 1.95 -5.29 8.92
C GLY A 52 2.25 -6.19 7.73
N ARG A 53 1.30 -6.38 6.80
CA ARG A 53 1.48 -7.17 5.58
C ARG A 53 2.13 -6.38 4.45
N LEU A 54 1.83 -5.08 4.34
CA LEU A 54 2.42 -4.20 3.33
C LEU A 54 3.84 -3.76 3.70
N ALA A 55 4.12 -3.55 4.98
CA ALA A 55 5.45 -3.17 5.47
C ALA A 55 6.44 -4.35 5.48
N LYS A 56 5.96 -5.60 5.54
CA LYS A 56 6.81 -6.77 5.36
C LYS A 56 7.11 -6.92 3.88
N ALA A 57 8.39 -6.82 3.50
CA ALA A 57 8.86 -7.18 2.16
C ALA A 57 8.33 -8.57 1.79
N GLY A 58 7.39 -8.63 0.84
CA GLY A 58 6.49 -9.76 0.64
C GLY A 58 7.13 -11.05 0.14
N VAL A 59 8.42 -11.04 -0.23
CA VAL A 59 9.12 -12.23 -0.69
C VAL A 59 10.54 -12.24 -0.10
N ARG A 60 10.77 -13.13 0.86
CA ARG A 60 12.13 -13.49 1.26
C ARG A 60 12.66 -14.46 0.20
N LEU A 61 13.42 -13.94 -0.76
CA LEU A 61 14.13 -14.78 -1.73
C LEU A 61 15.30 -15.46 -1.02
N HIS A 62 15.18 -16.77 -0.79
CA HIS A 62 16.28 -17.55 -0.24
C HIS A 62 17.39 -17.65 -1.27
N ALA A 63 18.61 -17.27 -0.88
CA ALA A 63 19.76 -17.42 -1.75
C ALA A 63 20.03 -18.91 -2.03
N LYS A 64 19.77 -19.35 -3.27
CA LYS A 64 20.14 -20.68 -3.73
C LYS A 64 21.58 -20.64 -4.25
N LYS A 65 22.31 -21.73 -4.02
CA LYS A 65 23.66 -21.91 -4.57
C LYS A 65 23.61 -21.76 -6.09
N ASP A 66 24.55 -21.01 -6.65
CA ASP A 66 24.70 -20.78 -8.09
C ASP A 66 23.53 -20.04 -8.76
N VAL A 67 22.64 -19.40 -7.98
CA VAL A 67 21.56 -18.54 -8.48
C VAL A 67 21.87 -17.09 -8.12
N ALA A 68 22.01 -16.25 -9.15
CA ALA A 68 22.28 -14.83 -8.97
C ALA A 68 21.00 -14.06 -8.61
N PHE A 69 21.10 -13.17 -7.62
CA PHE A 69 20.09 -12.15 -7.33
C PHE A 69 20.51 -10.83 -7.94
N TYR A 70 19.57 -10.16 -8.58
CA TYR A 70 19.76 -8.84 -9.14
C TYR A 70 18.85 -7.85 -8.41
N SER A 71 19.41 -6.71 -8.04
CA SER A 71 18.67 -5.58 -7.50
C SER A 71 19.22 -4.28 -8.09
N LEU A 72 18.39 -3.27 -8.24
CA LEU A 72 18.89 -1.94 -8.56
C LEU A 72 19.62 -1.35 -7.35
N ASP A 73 20.65 -0.56 -7.61
CA ASP A 73 21.28 0.25 -6.56
C ASP A 73 20.31 1.34 -6.11
N SER A 74 20.14 1.47 -4.79
CA SER A 74 19.21 2.44 -4.20
C SER A 74 19.62 3.89 -4.45
N ASP A 75 20.92 4.14 -4.57
CA ASP A 75 21.47 5.49 -4.76
C ASP A 75 21.58 5.85 -6.25
N ASN A 76 21.77 4.85 -7.11
CA ASN A 76 21.84 5.03 -8.56
C ASN A 76 21.04 3.94 -9.31
N PRO A 77 19.80 4.22 -9.73
CA PRO A 77 18.94 3.26 -10.43
C PRO A 77 19.49 2.74 -11.77
N ASP A 78 20.51 3.40 -12.36
CA ASP A 78 21.17 2.94 -13.59
C ASP A 78 22.23 1.85 -13.34
N VAL A 79 22.55 1.59 -12.07
CA VAL A 79 23.51 0.57 -11.64
C VAL A 79 22.74 -0.64 -11.10
N MET A 80 23.11 -1.82 -11.59
CA MET A 80 22.57 -3.07 -11.07
C MET A 80 23.59 -3.78 -10.18
N ILE A 81 23.10 -4.30 -9.06
CA ILE A 81 23.85 -5.10 -8.10
C ILE A 81 23.54 -6.56 -8.34
N ARG A 82 24.56 -7.38 -8.62
CA ARG A 82 24.49 -8.84 -8.66
C ARG A 82 25.03 -9.42 -7.36
N LYS A 83 24.24 -10.27 -6.70
CA LYS A 83 24.69 -11.10 -5.57
C LYS A 83 24.69 -12.56 -5.99
N LEU A 84 25.87 -13.18 -6.03
CA LEU A 84 26.04 -14.59 -6.41
C LEU A 84 27.09 -15.24 -5.51
N ASN A 85 26.73 -16.33 -4.84
CA ASN A 85 27.66 -17.11 -3.99
C ASN A 85 28.47 -16.26 -2.99
N GLY A 86 27.81 -15.27 -2.37
CA GLY A 86 28.43 -14.36 -1.40
C GLY A 86 29.25 -13.22 -2.01
N ARG A 87 29.45 -13.18 -3.33
CA ARG A 87 30.05 -12.04 -4.02
C ARG A 87 28.98 -11.03 -4.42
N THR A 88 29.28 -9.75 -4.24
CA THR A 88 28.44 -8.63 -4.66
C THR A 88 29.20 -7.82 -5.70
N GLU A 89 28.62 -7.66 -6.87
CA GLU A 89 29.22 -6.93 -8.00
C GLU A 89 28.25 -5.87 -8.49
N ARG A 90 28.77 -4.70 -8.88
CA ARG A 90 28.01 -3.64 -9.53
C ARG A 90 28.22 -3.71 -11.03
N GLY A 91 27.22 -3.40 -11.83
CA GLY A 91 27.32 -3.54 -13.28
C GLY A 91 26.05 -3.22 -14.04
N LYS A 92 26.01 -3.62 -15.32
CA LYS A 92 24.88 -3.40 -16.23
C LYS A 92 24.62 -4.65 -17.08
N PHE A 93 23.39 -4.82 -17.55
CA PHE A 93 23.12 -5.78 -18.63
C PHE A 93 23.47 -5.13 -19.97
N ILE A 94 24.38 -5.77 -20.70
CA ILE A 94 24.74 -5.41 -22.07
C ILE A 94 24.37 -6.62 -22.94
N ASN A 95 23.43 -6.44 -23.87
CA ASN A 95 22.93 -7.49 -24.76
C ASN A 95 22.45 -8.74 -24.00
N GLY A 96 21.75 -8.55 -22.87
CA GLY A 96 21.24 -9.65 -22.04
C GLY A 96 22.29 -10.36 -21.16
N VAL A 97 23.55 -9.92 -21.20
CA VAL A 97 24.63 -10.47 -20.35
C VAL A 97 25.04 -9.46 -19.29
N PHE A 98 25.10 -9.88 -18.03
CA PHE A 98 25.57 -9.03 -16.95
C PHE A 98 27.08 -8.81 -17.09
N LYS A 99 27.49 -7.54 -17.14
CA LYS A 99 28.88 -7.11 -17.14
C LYS A 99 29.13 -6.34 -15.85
N ALA A 100 30.05 -6.85 -15.03
CA ALA A 100 30.54 -6.11 -13.87
C ALA A 100 31.22 -4.83 -14.37
N GLY A 101 30.87 -3.71 -13.74
CA GLY A 101 31.64 -2.47 -13.85
C GLY A 101 32.84 -2.54 -12.91
N ASP A 102 33.83 -1.71 -13.19
CA ASP A 102 34.99 -1.52 -12.32
C ASP A 102 34.62 -0.92 -10.96
#